data_AF-A0A927DL00-F1
#
_entry.id   AF-A0A927DL00-F1
#
_cell.length_a   1.000
_cell.length_b   1.000
_cell.length_c   1.000
_cell.angle_alpha   90.00
_cell.angle_beta   90.00
_cell.angle_gamma   90.00
#
_symmetry.space_group_name_H-M   'P 1'
#
loop_
_entity.id
_entity.type
_entity.pdbx_description
1 polymer ?
#
loop_
_entity_poly.entity_id
_entity_poly.type
_entity_poly.pdbx_seq_one_letter_code
_entity_poly.pdbx_strand_id
1 'polypeptide(L)' 'MNINIKINNDESTPSLIQSWIDTGDASVAPDSVNVPFIITPLIFRIEPHTGQTLRIMYTGEALPNDRESIFG' A
#
# COMPACT_ATOMS: atom_id res chain seq x y z
N MET A 1 -6.51 -9.18 -9.26
CA MET A 1 -5.59 -8.18 -9.85
C MET A 1 -4.41 -7.99 -8.92
N ASN A 2 -3.20 -7.87 -9.45
CA ASN A 2 -2.00 -7.54 -8.68
C ASN A 2 -1.34 -6.27 -9.23
N ILE A 3 -0.86 -5.42 -8.32
CA ILE A 3 -0.10 -4.21 -8.63
C ILE A 3 1.22 -4.31 -7.88
N ASN A 4 2.33 -3.98 -8.53
CA ASN A 4 3.64 -3.92 -7.88
C ASN A 4 4.14 -2.47 -7.92
N ILE A 5 4.57 -1.97 -6.76
CA ILE A 5 5.16 -0.64 -6.60
C ILE A 5 6.61 -0.83 -6.18
N LYS A 6 7.53 -0.20 -6.91
CA LYS A 6 8.95 -0.20 -6.53
C LYS A 6 9.25 1.07 -5.74
N ILE A 7 9.83 0.90 -4.56
CA ILE A 7 10.30 1.99 -3.70
C ILE A 7 11.82 1.89 -3.65
N ASN A 8 12.50 3.00 -3.90
CA ASN A 8 13.96 3.10 -3.76
C ASN A 8 14.29 4.04 -2.61
N ASN A 9 15.34 3.71 -1.87
CA ASN A 9 15.93 4.60 -0.90
C ASN A 9 17.24 5.14 -1.48
N ASP A 10 17.18 6.33 -2.08
CA ASP A 10 18.35 6.97 -2.68
C ASP A 10 19.24 7.69 -1.65
N GLU A 11 18.82 7.71 -0.39
CA GLU A 11 19.55 8.32 0.71
C GLU A 11 20.72 7.46 1.19
N SER A 12 21.63 8.09 1.93
CA SER A 12 22.79 7.44 2.56
C SER A 12 22.48 6.74 3.89
N THR A 13 21.23 6.80 4.35
CA THR A 13 20.78 6.21 5.63
C THR A 13 19.60 5.26 5.41
N PRO A 14 19.43 4.22 6.25
CA PRO A 14 18.32 3.29 6.13
C PRO A 14 16.97 3.95 6.45
N SER A 15 15.92 3.54 5.75
CA SER A 15 14.54 4.00 5.98
C SER A 15 13.65 2.86 6.44
N LEU A 16 12.83 3.11 7.47
CA LEU A 16 11.72 2.23 7.85
C LEU A 16 10.45 2.71 7.14
N ILE A 17 9.82 1.82 6.39
CA ILE A 17 8.59 2.09 5.64
C ILE A 17 7.45 1.31 6.30
N GLN A 18 6.32 1.99 6.49
CA GLN A 18 5.04 1.41 6.86
C GLN A 18 4.03 1.78 5.78
N SER A 19 3.24 0.81 5.32
CA SER A 19 2.28 0.98 4.23
C SER A 19 0.90 0.50 4.63
N TRP A 20 -0.12 1.29 4.29
CA TRP A 20 -1.54 0.99 4.44
C TRP A 20 -2.31 1.50 3.21
N ILE A 21 -3.56 1.07 3.08
CA ILE A 21 -4.52 1.63 2.13
C ILE A 21 -5.69 2.16 2.97
N ASP A 22 -6.24 3.31 2.59
CA ASP A 22 -7.40 3.93 3.20
C ASP A 22 -8.55 4.15 2.18
N THR A 23 -9.72 4.53 2.68
CA THR A 23 -10.91 4.81 1.85
C THR A 23 -11.00 6.28 1.40
N GLY A 24 -9.92 7.04 1.52
CA GLY A 24 -9.89 8.49 1.29
C GLY A 24 -10.41 9.33 2.45
N ASP A 25 -10.77 8.70 3.58
CA ASP A 25 -11.16 9.38 4.81
C ASP A 25 -9.98 9.39 5.80
N ALA A 26 -9.25 10.51 5.83
CA ALA A 26 -8.09 10.68 6.70
C ALA A 26 -8.43 10.69 8.20
N SER A 27 -9.72 10.70 8.58
CA SER A 27 -10.15 10.60 9.97
C SER A 27 -10.21 9.15 10.48
N VAL A 28 -10.17 8.17 9.59
CA VAL A 28 -10.20 6.74 9.93
C VAL A 28 -8.78 6.25 10.18
N ALA A 29 -8.56 5.64 11.36
CA ALA A 29 -7.28 5.04 11.68
C ALA A 29 -6.98 3.87 10.70
N PRO A 30 -5.73 3.70 10.23
CA PRO A 30 -5.38 2.69 9.23
C PRO A 30 -5.76 1.24 9.60
N ASP A 31 -5.82 0.93 10.89
CA ASP A 31 -6.22 -0.36 11.44
C ASP A 31 -7.74 -0.63 11.38
N SER A 32 -8.53 0.40 11.10
CA SER A 32 -9.99 0.36 11.04
C SER A 32 -10.52 0.43 9.60
N VAL A 33 -9.63 0.53 8.60
CA VAL A 33 -10.01 0.64 7.19
C VAL A 33 -10.38 -0.73 6.64
N ASN A 34 -11.63 -0.87 6.19
CA ASN A 34 -12.08 -2.05 5.44
C ASN A 34 -11.99 -1.76 3.93
N VAL A 35 -10.93 -2.24 3.30
CA VAL A 35 -10.67 -2.12 1.86
C VAL A 35 -10.40 -3.48 1.25
N PRO A 36 -10.80 -3.70 -0.01
CA PRO A 36 -10.67 -5.02 -0.64
C PRO A 36 -9.26 -5.24 -1.20
N PHE A 37 -8.23 -4.81 -0.47
CA PHE A 37 -6.84 -4.90 -0.89
C PHE A 37 -5.95 -5.40 0.23
N ILE A 38 -4.95 -6.21 -0.13
CA ILE A 38 -3.87 -6.65 0.76
C ILE A 38 -2.56 -6.06 0.24
N ILE A 39 -1.77 -5.49 1.15
CA ILE A 39 -0.43 -4.96 0.87
C ILE A 39 0.61 -5.88 1.50
N THR A 40 1.71 -6.18 0.79
CA THR A 40 2.81 -6.96 1.34
C THR A 40 4.16 -6.53 0.75
N PRO A 41 5.21 -6.32 1.57
CA PRO A 41 5.21 -6.30 3.05
C PRO A 41 4.63 -5.00 3.65
N LEU A 42 3.96 -5.08 4.81
CA LEU A 42 3.33 -3.92 5.47
C LEU A 42 4.33 -3.00 6.18
N ILE A 43 5.36 -3.57 6.80
CA ILE A 43 6.45 -2.85 7.46
C ILE A 43 7.76 -3.48 7.04
N PHE A 44 8.70 -2.68 6.59
CA PHE A 44 10.00 -3.15 6.14
C PHE A 44 11.04 -2.02 6.16
N ARG A 45 12.31 -2.41 6.22
CA ARG A 45 13.45 -1.50 6.15
C ARG A 45 14.08 -1.56 4.76
N ILE A 46 14.43 -0.40 4.20
CA ILE A 46 15.21 -0.28 2.96
C ILE A 46 16.60 0.27 3.32
N GLU A 47 17.66 -0.46 2.98
CA GLU A 47 19.03 -0.01 3.18
C GLU A 47 19.42 1.13 2.21
N PRO A 48 20.46 1.92 2.51
CA PRO A 48 20.95 2.96 1.61
C PRO A 48 21.19 2.47 0.19
N HIS A 49 20.73 3.23 -0.80
CA HIS A 49 20.87 2.94 -2.23
C HIS A 49 20.31 1.57 -2.68
N THR A 50 19.33 1.04 -1.95
CA THR A 50 18.61 -0.19 -2.31
C THR A 50 17.14 0.10 -2.61
N GLY A 51 16.42 -0.90 -3.12
CA GLY A 51 14.99 -0.80 -3.35
C GLY A 51 14.23 -2.04 -2.91
N GLN A 52 12.95 -1.86 -2.62
CA GLN A 52 12.01 -2.90 -2.23
C GLN A 52 10.77 -2.82 -3.13
N THR A 53 10.22 -3.99 -3.46
CA THR A 53 8.92 -4.05 -4.15
C THR A 53 7.82 -4.31 -3.13
N LEU A 54 6.79 -3.47 -3.18
CA LEU A 54 5.52 -3.62 -2.48
C LEU A 54 4.51 -4.24 -3.45
N ARG A 55 3.75 -5.23 -2.98
CA ARG A 55 2.68 -5.85 -3.75
C ARG A 55 1.33 -5.47 -3.16
N ILE A 56 0.42 -5.02 -4.02
CA ILE A 56 -0.99 -4.80 -3.69
C ILE A 56 -1.82 -5.84 -4.45
N MET A 57 -2.70 -6.53 -3.74
CA MET A 57 -3.58 -7.55 -4.31
C MET A 57 -5.03 -7.23 -3.97
N TYR A 58 -5.89 -7.23 -4.97
CA TYR A 58 -7.33 -7.13 -4.78
C TYR A 58 -7.90 -8.46 -4.24
N THR A 59 -8.72 -8.40 -3.19
CA THR A 59 -9.28 -9.55 -2.46
C THR A 59 -10.53 -10.15 -3.10
N GLY A 60 -11.13 -9.46 -4.07
CA GLY A 60 -12.27 -9.97 -4.84
C GLY A 60 -13.66 -9.56 -4.33
N GLU A 61 -13.75 -8.67 -3.34
CA GLU A 61 -15.04 -8.14 -2.87
C GLU A 61 -15.70 -7.24 -3.92
N ALA A 62 -17.00 -7.39 -4.13
CA ALA A 62 -17.72 -6.68 -5.18
C ALA A 62 -17.54 -5.15 -5.08
N LEU A 63 -17.06 -4.55 -6.18
CA LEU A 63 -17.01 -3.11 -6.39
C LEU A 63 -18.16 -2.66 -7.30
N PRO A 64 -18.59 -1.38 -7.25
CA PRO A 64 -19.50 -0.82 -8.24
C PRO A 64 -18.98 -1.07 -9.66
N ASN A 65 -19.85 -1.60 -10.53
CA ASN A 65 -19.50 -1.90 -11.94
C ASN A 65 -19.85 -0.77 -12.91
N ASP A 66 -20.46 0.31 -12.41
CA ASP A 66 -20.97 1.46 -13.15
C ASP A 66 -20.15 2.74 -12.93
N ARG A 67 -19.20 2.71 -11.99
CA ARG A 67 -18.32 3.84 -11.64
C ARG A 67 -16.99 3.34 -11.09
N GLU A 68 -15.97 4.18 -11.19
CA GLU A 68 -14.67 3.92 -10.56
C GLU A 68 -14.76 4.01 -9.04
N SER A 69 -13.90 3.27 -8.35
CA SER A 69 -13.69 3.35 -6.90
C SER A 69 -12.25 3.79 -6.63
N ILE A 70 -12.06 4.76 -5.74
CA ILE A 70 -10.76 5.35 -5.41
C ILE A 70 -10.43 5.01 -3.96
N PHE A 71 -9.18 4.58 -3.73
CA PHE A 71 -8.63 4.22 -2.42
C PHE A 71 -7.25 4.88 -2.27
N GLY A 72 -6.93 5.36 -1.08
CA GLY A 72 -5.71 6.12 -0.74
C GLY A 72 -4.60 5.25 -0.17
#